data_AF-A0A9P4YXX3-F1
#
_entry.id   AF-A0A9P4YXX3-F1
#
_cell.length_a   1.000
_cell.length_b   1.000
_cell.length_c   1.000
_cell.angle_alpha   90.00
_cell.angle_beta   90.00
_cell.angle_gamma   90.00
#
_symmetry.space_group_name_H-M   'P 1'
#
loop_
_entity.id
_entity.type
_entity.pdbx_description
1 polymer ?
#
loop_
_entity_poly.entity_id
_entity_poly.type
_entity_poly.pdbx_seq_one_letter_code
_entity_poly.pdbx_strand_id
1 'polypeptide(L)'
;MACGVISSVGFGAPLGLMEEGNDIGGPTQGIHDGLVMLGIVARLYPFADWIKTTSLAEYLVSSPEQESGIGTLTRFHDRLIQQLREDIRNGTAGERMDLLQRFAPRNPLYPPLDPDNIIGEILLVLLAGAGMTGTALQAPMVHLFSNPDVYDKLMRGIDDATRSGKISPSLPEYENVLDFCPSYVACIRESMRLDLSAPNVFLQLAREG
;
A
#
# COMPACT_ATOMS: atom_id res chain seq x y z
N MET A 1 -7.90 6.86 4.01
CA MET A 1 -6.76 7.77 4.26
C MET A 1 -5.42 7.25 3.74
N ALA A 2 -4.90 6.09 4.19
CA ALA A 2 -3.60 5.59 3.73
C ALA A 2 -3.51 5.38 2.20
N CYS A 3 -4.56 4.83 1.59
CA CYS A 3 -4.66 4.69 0.14
C CYS A 3 -4.58 6.04 -0.60
N GLY A 4 -5.15 7.10 -0.04
CA GLY A 4 -5.09 8.45 -0.62
C GLY A 4 -3.70 9.10 -0.55
N VAL A 5 -2.96 8.91 0.55
CA VAL A 5 -1.56 9.37 0.66
C VAL A 5 -0.69 8.65 -0.36
N ILE A 6 -0.81 7.33 -0.44
CA ILE A 6 0.02 6.53 -1.34
C ILE A 6 -0.36 6.77 -2.80
N SER A 7 -1.64 6.99 -3.06
CA SER A 7 -2.12 7.45 -4.36
C SER A 7 -1.52 8.81 -4.74
N SER A 8 -1.44 9.78 -3.81
CA SER A 8 -0.80 11.07 -4.09
C SER A 8 0.70 10.95 -4.37
N VAL A 9 1.38 9.98 -3.74
CA VAL A 9 2.80 9.71 -4.00
C VAL A 9 3.00 8.92 -5.31
N GLY A 10 2.08 8.01 -5.64
CA GLY A 10 2.17 7.15 -6.82
C GLY A 10 1.73 7.82 -8.12
N PHE A 11 0.61 8.54 -8.07
CA PHE A 11 -0.12 9.12 -9.22
C PHE A 11 -0.32 10.64 -9.12
N GLY A 12 0.34 11.29 -8.15
CA GLY A 12 0.28 12.76 -8.03
C GLY A 12 -1.07 13.31 -7.63
N ALA A 13 -2.03 12.43 -7.35
CA ALA A 13 -3.40 12.75 -6.97
C ALA A 13 -3.96 11.71 -5.99
N PRO A 14 -4.76 12.11 -5.00
CA PRO A 14 -5.38 11.19 -4.06
C PRO A 14 -6.54 10.37 -4.66
N LEU A 15 -6.76 10.41 -5.98
CA LEU A 15 -7.81 9.71 -6.72
C LEU A 15 -9.23 9.85 -6.11
N GLY A 16 -9.53 11.02 -5.53
CA GLY A 16 -10.81 11.29 -4.85
C GLY A 16 -11.00 10.56 -3.51
N LEU A 17 -10.18 9.57 -3.17
CA LEU A 17 -10.29 8.73 -1.97
C LEU A 17 -10.15 9.52 -0.65
N MET A 18 -9.48 10.68 -0.70
CA MET A 18 -9.38 11.60 0.44
C MET A 18 -10.53 12.62 0.48
N GLU A 19 -10.99 13.07 -0.68
CA GLU A 19 -12.00 14.14 -0.78
C GLU A 19 -13.40 13.62 -0.44
N GLU A 20 -13.75 12.40 -0.88
CA GLU A 20 -15.05 11.80 -0.58
C GLU A 20 -15.06 10.97 0.72
N GLY A 21 -13.89 10.65 1.27
CA GLY A 21 -13.76 9.84 2.49
C GLY A 21 -14.30 8.41 2.37
N ASN A 22 -14.54 7.93 1.14
CA ASN A 22 -15.12 6.63 0.84
C ASN A 22 -14.24 5.83 -0.15
N ASP A 23 -14.42 4.52 -0.22
CA ASP A 23 -13.68 3.63 -1.14
C ASP A 23 -14.24 3.73 -2.56
N ILE A 24 -13.94 4.84 -3.24
CA ILE A 24 -14.43 5.14 -4.59
C ILE A 24 -13.96 4.06 -5.56
N GLY A 25 -14.92 3.27 -6.08
CA GLY A 25 -14.63 2.20 -7.03
C GLY A 25 -14.08 0.91 -6.40
N GLY A 26 -14.08 0.78 -5.08
CA GLY A 26 -13.73 -0.44 -4.36
C GLY A 26 -12.26 -0.90 -4.33
N PRO A 27 -11.22 -0.06 -4.55
CA PRO A 27 -9.83 -0.53 -4.54
C PRO A 27 -9.41 -1.08 -3.18
N THR A 28 -9.84 -0.49 -2.07
CA THR A 28 -9.48 -0.97 -0.72
C THR A 28 -10.07 -2.34 -0.45
N GLN A 29 -11.36 -2.53 -0.78
CA GLN A 29 -12.02 -3.83 -0.67
C GLN A 29 -11.39 -4.87 -1.61
N GLY A 30 -11.08 -4.46 -2.85
CA GLY A 30 -10.43 -5.32 -3.84
C GLY A 30 -9.06 -5.84 -3.36
N ILE A 31 -8.27 -4.96 -2.74
CA ILE A 31 -6.98 -5.30 -2.13
C ILE A 31 -7.16 -6.33 -1.02
N HIS A 32 -8.14 -6.13 -0.12
CA HIS A 32 -8.37 -7.05 0.99
C HIS A 32 -8.76 -8.44 0.51
N ASP A 33 -9.75 -8.54 -0.38
CA ASP A 33 -10.26 -9.81 -0.90
C ASP A 33 -9.22 -10.52 -1.78
N GLY A 34 -8.50 -9.74 -2.61
CA GLY A 34 -7.45 -10.25 -3.49
C GLY A 34 -6.24 -10.81 -2.72
N LEU A 35 -5.78 -10.12 -1.67
CA LEU A 35 -4.64 -10.56 -0.87
C LEU A 35 -4.93 -11.84 -0.07
N VAL A 36 -6.16 -12.02 0.41
CA VAL A 36 -6.56 -13.25 1.11
C VAL A 36 -6.50 -14.45 0.16
N MET A 37 -7.07 -14.33 -1.04
CA MET A 37 -7.00 -15.39 -2.05
C MET A 37 -5.57 -15.67 -2.50
N LEU A 38 -4.78 -14.62 -2.75
CA LEU A 38 -3.36 -14.76 -3.10
C LEU A 38 -2.59 -15.52 -2.00
N GLY A 39 -2.84 -15.20 -0.73
CA GLY A 39 -2.21 -15.89 0.40
C GLY A 39 -2.57 -17.37 0.51
N ILE A 40 -3.82 -17.75 0.22
CA ILE A 40 -4.27 -19.14 0.20
C ILE A 40 -3.59 -19.90 -0.94
N VAL A 41 -3.64 -19.36 -2.16
CA VAL A 41 -3.03 -19.96 -3.35
C VAL A 41 -1.52 -20.14 -3.18
N ALA A 42 -0.84 -19.13 -2.63
CA ALA A 42 0.60 -19.20 -2.38
C ALA A 42 0.96 -20.32 -1.40
N ARG A 43 0.22 -20.47 -0.28
CA ARG A 43 0.48 -21.55 0.71
C ARG A 43 0.17 -22.94 0.20
N LEU A 44 -0.71 -23.06 -0.79
CA LEU A 44 -1.02 -24.31 -1.45
C LEU A 44 -0.01 -24.65 -2.55
N TYR A 45 1.08 -23.90 -2.74
CA TYR A 45 2.16 -24.35 -3.60
C TYR A 45 2.78 -25.66 -3.06
N PRO A 46 3.00 -26.71 -3.87
CA PRO A 46 2.86 -26.77 -5.34
C PRO A 46 1.49 -27.24 -5.85
N PHE A 47 0.57 -27.63 -4.97
CA PHE A 47 -0.78 -28.10 -5.35
C PHE A 47 -1.57 -27.08 -6.17
N ALA A 48 -1.49 -25.80 -5.83
CA ALA A 48 -2.09 -24.72 -6.62
C ALA A 48 -1.53 -24.64 -8.05
N ASP A 49 -0.27 -25.01 -8.25
CA ASP A 49 0.37 -25.00 -9.58
C ASP A 49 -0.05 -26.23 -10.39
N TRP A 50 -0.16 -27.39 -9.74
CA TRP A 50 -0.71 -28.59 -10.35
C TRP A 50 -2.16 -28.40 -10.81
N ILE A 51 -3.01 -27.75 -10.00
CA ILE A 51 -4.41 -27.44 -10.35
C ILE A 51 -4.48 -26.63 -11.65
N LYS A 52 -3.55 -25.69 -11.88
CA LYS A 52 -3.51 -24.88 -13.11
C LYS A 52 -3.28 -25.71 -14.38
N THR A 53 -2.70 -26.90 -14.26
CA THR A 53 -2.51 -27.82 -15.39
C THR A 53 -3.77 -28.63 -15.75
N THR A 54 -4.82 -28.54 -14.93
CA THR A 54 -6.08 -29.26 -15.12
C THR A 54 -7.18 -28.34 -15.69
N SER A 55 -8.24 -28.91 -16.26
CA SER A 55 -9.42 -28.14 -16.72
C SER A 55 -10.15 -27.39 -15.59
N LEU A 56 -9.79 -27.62 -14.32
CA LEU A 56 -10.31 -26.89 -13.17
C LEU A 56 -9.70 -25.48 -13.02
N ALA A 57 -8.61 -25.21 -13.76
CA ALA A 57 -7.95 -23.90 -13.77
C ALA A 57 -8.89 -22.77 -14.19
N GLU A 58 -9.78 -23.01 -15.14
CA GLU A 58 -10.75 -22.01 -15.62
C GLU A 58 -11.74 -21.56 -14.53
N TYR A 59 -11.97 -22.39 -13.52
CA TYR A 59 -12.83 -22.07 -12.38
C TYR A 59 -12.07 -21.37 -11.22
N LEU A 60 -10.74 -21.52 -11.17
CA LEU A 60 -9.87 -20.97 -10.13
C LEU A 60 -9.15 -19.69 -10.54
N VAL A 61 -8.91 -19.49 -11.84
CA VAL A 61 -8.34 -18.25 -12.37
C VAL A 61 -9.46 -17.22 -12.42
N SER A 62 -9.39 -16.23 -11.52
CA SER A 62 -10.34 -15.13 -11.50
C SER A 62 -10.33 -14.38 -12.84
N SER A 63 -11.45 -14.43 -13.56
CA SER A 63 -11.65 -13.60 -14.75
C SER A 63 -11.83 -12.12 -14.34
N PRO A 64 -11.27 -11.15 -15.08
CA PRO A 64 -11.48 -9.71 -14.84
C PRO A 64 -12.96 -9.27 -14.85
N GLU A 65 -13.86 -10.13 -15.34
CA GLU A 65 -15.32 -9.91 -15.37
C GLU A 65 -15.99 -10.14 -14.01
N GLN A 66 -15.32 -10.72 -13.03
CA GLN A 66 -15.92 -10.95 -11.71
C GLN A 66 -16.12 -9.64 -10.93
N GLU A 67 -17.26 -9.53 -10.24
CA GLU A 67 -17.60 -8.36 -9.41
C GLU A 67 -16.76 -8.28 -8.13
N SER A 68 -16.05 -9.33 -7.75
CA SER A 68 -15.27 -9.41 -6.50
C SER A 68 -13.75 -9.31 -6.68
N GLY A 69 -13.09 -8.64 -5.73
CA GLY A 69 -11.64 -8.69 -5.53
C GLY A 69 -10.79 -8.24 -6.73
N ILE A 70 -10.29 -9.24 -7.47
CA ILE A 70 -9.37 -9.07 -8.61
C ILE A 70 -10.01 -8.27 -9.76
N GLY A 71 -11.29 -8.50 -10.08
CA GLY A 71 -11.95 -7.75 -11.15
C GLY A 71 -12.11 -6.26 -10.83
N THR A 72 -12.27 -5.91 -9.55
CA THR A 72 -12.29 -4.50 -9.11
C THR A 72 -10.93 -3.86 -9.25
N LEU A 73 -9.85 -4.59 -8.90
CA LEU A 73 -8.48 -4.16 -9.16
C LEU A 73 -8.18 -3.99 -10.65
N THR A 74 -8.65 -4.90 -11.51
CA THR A 74 -8.45 -4.78 -12.97
C THR A 74 -9.24 -3.61 -13.56
N ARG A 75 -10.48 -3.36 -13.13
CA ARG A 75 -11.22 -2.16 -13.58
C ARG A 75 -10.55 -0.88 -13.12
N PHE A 76 -10.00 -0.88 -11.91
CA PHE A 76 -9.24 0.25 -11.38
C PHE A 76 -7.94 0.45 -12.16
N HIS A 77 -7.20 -0.62 -12.46
CA HIS A 77 -6.06 -0.64 -13.37
C HIS A 77 -6.40 0.01 -14.72
N ASP A 78 -7.45 -0.47 -15.37
CA ASP A 78 -7.81 -0.03 -16.72
C ASP A 78 -8.24 1.44 -16.73
N ARG A 79 -8.93 1.91 -15.69
CA ARG A 79 -9.25 3.33 -15.51
C ARG A 79 -8.00 4.20 -15.37
N LEU A 80 -7.03 3.75 -14.57
CA LEU A 80 -5.77 4.47 -14.41
C LEU A 80 -4.95 4.51 -15.71
N ILE A 81 -4.94 3.40 -16.47
CA ILE A 81 -4.32 3.37 -17.80
C ILE A 81 -4.98 4.40 -18.72
N GLN A 82 -6.31 4.43 -18.75
CA GLN A 82 -7.05 5.34 -19.63
C GLN A 82 -6.77 6.80 -19.28
N GLN A 83 -6.83 7.16 -17.99
CA GLN A 83 -6.52 8.51 -17.52
C GLN A 83 -5.09 8.92 -17.87
N LEU A 84 -4.11 8.04 -17.64
CA LEU A 84 -2.73 8.32 -18.00
C LEU A 84 -2.54 8.53 -19.50
N ARG A 85 -3.17 7.69 -20.33
CA ARG A 85 -3.11 7.83 -21.79
C ARG A 85 -3.74 9.15 -22.26
N GLU A 86 -4.79 9.61 -21.59
CA GLU A 86 -5.41 10.92 -21.84
C GLU A 86 -4.48 12.06 -21.43
N ASP A 87 -3.86 12.00 -20.25
CA ASP A 87 -2.92 13.02 -19.76
C ASP A 87 -1.67 13.14 -20.66
N ILE A 88 -1.17 12.02 -21.18
CA ILE A 88 -0.08 12.00 -22.16
C ILE A 88 -0.51 12.66 -23.48
N ARG A 89 -1.72 12.35 -23.97
CA ARG A 89 -2.27 12.95 -25.20
C ARG A 89 -2.48 14.46 -25.06
N ASN A 90 -2.89 14.92 -23.87
CA ASN A 90 -3.18 16.32 -23.59
C ASN A 90 -1.93 17.13 -23.23
N GLY A 91 -0.75 16.50 -23.11
CA GLY A 91 0.50 17.16 -22.76
C GLY A 91 0.58 17.64 -21.30
N THR A 92 -0.39 17.28 -20.46
CA THR A 92 -0.48 17.62 -19.03
C THR A 92 0.32 16.66 -18.15
N ALA A 93 0.79 15.53 -18.70
CA ALA A 93 1.58 14.53 -17.98
C ALA A 93 2.90 15.07 -17.38
N GLY A 94 3.38 16.26 -17.80
CA GLY A 94 4.63 16.86 -17.34
C GLY A 94 4.56 17.60 -16.00
N GLU A 95 3.39 18.08 -15.57
CA GLU A 95 3.25 18.90 -14.35
C GLU A 95 3.22 18.09 -13.04
N ARG A 96 3.01 16.77 -13.09
CA ARG A 96 2.89 15.90 -11.92
C ARG A 96 4.10 15.00 -11.74
N MET A 97 4.82 15.18 -10.63
CA MET A 97 6.04 14.43 -10.32
C MET A 97 5.72 13.04 -9.75
N ASP A 98 5.27 12.14 -10.63
CA ASP A 98 4.75 10.82 -10.26
C ASP A 98 5.80 9.70 -10.35
N LEU A 99 5.54 8.55 -9.70
CA LEU A 99 6.35 7.34 -9.91
C LEU A 99 6.43 6.98 -11.40
N LEU A 100 5.37 7.27 -12.16
CA LEU A 100 5.29 7.20 -13.62
C LEU A 100 6.43 7.92 -14.33
N GLN A 101 6.75 9.15 -13.92
CA GLN A 101 7.84 9.95 -14.51
C GLN A 101 9.21 9.44 -14.07
N ARG A 102 9.33 8.76 -12.92
CA ARG A 102 10.59 8.15 -12.46
C ARG A 102 10.93 6.86 -13.21
N PHE A 103 9.92 6.13 -13.71
CA PHE A 103 10.11 4.98 -14.59
C PHE A 103 10.36 5.35 -16.06
N ALA A 104 10.19 6.64 -16.43
CA ALA A 104 10.66 7.13 -17.72
C ALA A 104 12.19 6.98 -17.82
N PRO A 105 12.73 6.55 -18.96
CA PRO A 105 14.14 6.20 -19.08
C PRO A 105 15.03 7.42 -18.80
N ARG A 106 15.71 7.40 -17.66
CA ARG A 106 16.80 8.34 -17.35
C ARG A 106 18.15 7.88 -17.90
N ASN A 107 18.25 6.63 -18.32
CA ASN A 107 19.51 6.01 -18.73
C ASN A 107 19.42 5.47 -20.16
N PRO A 108 20.32 5.89 -21.09
CA PRO A 108 20.32 5.41 -22.47
C PRO A 108 20.66 3.91 -22.62
N LEU A 109 21.09 3.23 -21.55
CA LEU A 109 21.42 1.79 -21.57
C LEU A 109 20.22 0.87 -21.34
N TYR A 110 19.08 1.39 -20.86
CA TYR A 110 17.88 0.59 -20.61
C TYR A 110 16.75 1.08 -21.52
N PRO A 111 16.13 0.19 -22.32
CA PRO A 111 14.96 0.57 -23.09
C PRO A 111 13.84 1.04 -22.14
N PRO A 112 12.99 1.99 -22.57
CA PRO A 112 11.81 2.37 -21.80
C PRO A 112 10.99 1.13 -21.46
N LEU A 113 10.55 1.04 -20.21
CA LEU A 113 9.57 0.04 -19.80
C LEU A 113 8.30 0.24 -20.63
N ASP A 114 7.70 -0.87 -21.06
CA ASP A 114 6.40 -0.86 -21.71
C ASP A 114 5.37 -0.15 -20.80
N PRO A 115 4.54 0.77 -21.31
CA PRO A 115 3.59 1.51 -20.48
C PRO A 115 2.71 0.61 -19.61
N ASP A 116 2.31 -0.55 -20.12
CA ASP A 116 1.46 -1.48 -19.37
C ASP A 116 2.26 -2.12 -18.20
N ASN A 117 3.56 -2.36 -18.35
CA ASN A 117 4.43 -2.81 -17.25
C ASN A 117 4.67 -1.73 -16.19
N ILE A 118 4.84 -0.46 -16.59
CA ILE A 118 5.00 0.65 -15.66
C ILE A 118 3.76 0.75 -14.75
N ILE A 119 2.59 0.60 -15.35
CA ILE A 119 1.31 0.74 -14.63
C ILE A 119 1.08 -0.46 -13.71
N GLY A 120 1.46 -1.68 -14.14
CA GLY A 120 1.49 -2.85 -13.27
C GLY A 120 2.38 -2.67 -12.04
N GLU A 121 3.57 -2.07 -12.21
CA GLU A 121 4.48 -1.80 -11.10
C GLU A 121 3.90 -0.78 -10.12
N ILE A 122 3.25 0.28 -10.61
CA ILE A 122 2.65 1.29 -9.73
C ILE A 122 1.45 0.71 -8.99
N LEU A 123 0.65 -0.13 -9.63
CA LEU A 123 -0.40 -0.86 -8.94
C LEU A 123 0.14 -1.79 -7.88
N LEU A 124 1.26 -2.45 -8.13
CA LEU A 124 1.93 -3.27 -7.12
C LEU A 124 2.35 -2.41 -5.92
N VAL A 125 2.93 -1.22 -6.15
CA VAL A 125 3.27 -0.27 -5.08
C VAL A 125 2.03 0.19 -4.33
N LEU A 126 0.93 0.48 -5.02
CA LEU A 126 -0.32 0.89 -4.38
C LEU A 126 -0.93 -0.23 -3.54
N LEU A 127 -1.01 -1.44 -4.10
CA LEU A 127 -1.54 -2.66 -3.47
C LEU A 127 -0.74 -2.99 -2.20
N ALA A 128 0.59 -3.02 -2.32
CA ALA A 128 1.48 -3.28 -1.21
C ALA A 128 1.39 -2.15 -0.16
N GLY A 129 1.53 -0.90 -0.59
CA GLY A 129 1.67 0.24 0.30
C GLY A 129 0.37 0.56 1.07
N ALA A 130 -0.78 0.59 0.40
CA ALA A 130 -2.04 1.08 0.98
C ALA A 130 -2.53 0.20 2.12
N GLY A 131 -2.58 -1.12 1.90
CA GLY A 131 -2.99 -2.08 2.91
C GLY A 131 -2.03 -2.11 4.10
N MET A 132 -0.73 -2.25 3.82
CA MET A 132 0.27 -2.37 4.89
C MET A 132 0.36 -1.12 5.76
N THR A 133 0.35 0.07 5.15
CA THR A 133 0.40 1.33 5.90
C THR A 133 -0.88 1.54 6.71
N GLY A 134 -2.04 1.15 6.18
CA GLY A 134 -3.29 1.16 6.92
C GLY A 134 -3.22 0.32 8.20
N THR A 135 -2.76 -0.93 8.08
CA THR A 135 -2.57 -1.82 9.24
C THR A 135 -1.53 -1.27 10.22
N ALA A 136 -0.40 -0.75 9.73
CA ALA A 136 0.65 -0.17 10.57
C ALA A 136 0.19 1.05 11.37
N LEU A 137 -0.82 1.79 10.90
CA LEU A 137 -1.42 2.92 11.63
C LEU A 137 -2.55 2.48 12.56
N GLN A 138 -3.34 1.48 12.16
CA GLN A 138 -4.48 1.00 12.93
C GLN A 138 -4.05 0.16 14.15
N ALA A 139 -3.08 -0.73 13.98
CA ALA A 139 -2.65 -1.65 15.05
C ALA A 139 -2.17 -0.92 16.32
N PRO A 140 -1.30 0.12 16.25
CA PRO A 140 -0.92 0.89 17.43
C PRO A 140 -2.11 1.51 18.14
N MET A 141 -3.09 2.04 17.40
CA MET A 141 -4.28 2.65 18.01
C MET A 141 -5.11 1.63 18.77
N VAL A 142 -5.32 0.43 18.20
CA VAL A 142 -6.03 -0.66 18.86
C VAL A 142 -5.33 -1.08 20.16
N HIS A 143 -4.01 -1.26 20.12
CA HIS A 143 -3.24 -1.61 21.33
C HIS A 143 -3.26 -0.51 22.39
N LEU A 144 -3.15 0.74 21.99
CA LEU A 144 -3.18 1.88 22.90
C LEU A 144 -4.55 2.02 23.58
N PHE A 145 -5.65 1.96 22.82
CA PHE A 145 -6.99 2.06 23.39
C PHE A 145 -7.38 0.84 24.23
N SER A 146 -6.77 -0.31 23.99
CA SER A 146 -6.97 -1.51 24.81
C SER A 146 -6.14 -1.51 26.10
N ASN A 147 -5.12 -0.65 26.21
CA ASN A 147 -4.21 -0.59 27.35
C ASN A 147 -4.11 0.86 27.90
N PRO A 148 -5.08 1.30 28.71
CA PRO A 148 -5.16 2.68 29.20
C PRO A 148 -3.88 3.17 29.90
N ASP A 149 -3.24 2.32 30.70
CA ASP A 149 -2.00 2.67 31.41
C ASP A 149 -0.85 3.02 30.45
N VAL A 150 -0.77 2.31 29.31
CA VAL A 150 0.24 2.55 28.26
C VAL A 150 -0.10 3.83 27.52
N TYR A 151 -1.38 4.05 27.19
CA TYR A 151 -1.86 5.28 26.58
C TYR A 151 -1.52 6.51 27.42
N ASP A 152 -1.83 6.48 28.72
CA ASP A 152 -1.57 7.59 29.64
C ASP A 152 -0.06 7.87 29.78
N LYS A 153 0.77 6.83 29.77
CA LYS A 153 2.23 6.98 29.79
C LYS A 153 2.76 7.59 28.50
N LEU A 154 2.22 7.15 27.35
CA LEU A 154 2.58 7.67 26.04
C LEU A 154 2.20 9.16 25.94
N MET A 155 0.96 9.51 26.26
CA MET A 155 0.46 10.88 26.19
C MET A 155 1.25 11.82 27.09
N ARG A 156 1.57 11.40 28.33
CA ARG A 156 2.45 12.18 29.21
C ARG A 156 3.81 12.46 28.59
N GLY A 157 4.43 11.45 27.94
CA GLY A 157 5.72 11.63 27.28
C GLY A 157 5.65 12.61 26.11
N ILE A 158 4.58 12.56 25.31
CA ILE A 158 4.35 13.50 24.21
C ILE A 158 4.12 14.91 24.77
N ASP A 159 3.25 15.06 25.77
CA ASP A 159 2.95 16.34 26.41
C ASP A 159 4.20 17.00 27.02
N ASP A 160 5.07 16.21 27.64
CA ASP A 160 6.34 16.70 28.18
C ASP A 160 7.28 17.20 27.07
N ALA A 161 7.39 16.46 25.96
CA ALA A 161 8.19 16.86 24.81
C ALA A 161 7.65 18.14 24.14
N THR A 162 6.32 18.27 24.03
CA THR A 162 5.67 19.46 23.50
C THR A 162 5.81 20.65 24.44
N ARG A 163 5.57 20.49 25.75
CA ARG A 163 5.73 21.58 26.75
C ARG A 163 7.17 22.08 26.84
N SER A 164 8.15 21.20 26.66
CA SER A 164 9.56 21.57 26.64
C SER A 164 10.01 22.20 25.32
N GLY A 165 9.10 22.40 24.36
CA GLY A 165 9.38 23.03 23.07
C GLY A 165 10.24 22.17 22.14
N LYS A 166 10.40 20.88 22.45
CA LYS A 166 11.23 19.96 21.66
C LYS A 166 10.52 19.43 20.42
N ILE A 167 9.19 19.46 20.43
CA ILE A 167 8.35 19.02 19.32
C ILE A 167 7.27 20.07 19.06
N SER A 168 7.10 20.43 17.79
CA SER A 168 6.03 21.35 17.36
C SER A 168 4.65 20.68 17.54
N PRO A 169 3.68 21.37 18.16
CA PRO A 169 2.33 20.84 18.36
C PRO A 169 1.50 20.74 17.07
N SER A 170 1.83 21.51 16.03
CA SER A 170 1.07 21.55 14.77
C SER A 170 1.66 20.66 13.68
N LEU A 171 2.98 20.56 13.61
CA LEU A 171 3.66 19.76 12.60
C LEU A 171 4.98 19.20 13.16
N PRO A 172 4.94 18.03 13.82
CA PRO A 172 6.12 17.45 14.43
C PRO A 172 7.11 16.97 13.36
N GLU A 173 8.37 17.38 13.48
CA GLU A 173 9.45 16.93 12.60
C GLU A 173 9.90 15.51 12.95
N TYR A 174 10.23 14.72 11.93
CA TYR A 174 10.56 13.31 12.08
C TYR A 174 11.74 13.07 13.05
N GLU A 175 12.84 13.81 12.90
CA GLU A 175 14.03 13.64 13.76
C GLU A 175 13.71 13.96 15.23
N ASN A 176 12.97 15.06 15.47
CA ASN A 176 12.56 15.44 16.81
C ASN A 176 11.66 14.39 17.48
N VAL A 177 10.76 13.74 16.72
CA VAL A 177 9.93 12.66 17.25
C VAL A 177 10.77 11.44 17.63
N LEU A 178 11.78 11.08 16.84
CA LEU A 178 12.66 9.96 17.16
C LEU A 178 13.46 10.20 18.43
N ASP A 179 14.00 11.41 18.61
CA ASP A 179 14.89 11.73 19.72
C ASP A 179 14.12 12.02 21.02
N PHE A 180 12.95 12.66 20.93
CA PHE A 180 12.24 13.18 22.10
C PHE A 180 10.95 12.44 22.46
N CYS A 181 10.49 11.51 21.62
CA CYS A 181 9.32 10.66 21.91
C CYS A 181 9.66 9.15 21.88
N PRO A 182 10.58 8.67 22.73
CA PRO A 182 11.00 7.26 22.72
C PRO A 182 9.86 6.28 23.03
N SER A 183 8.92 6.66 23.92
CA SER A 183 7.73 5.85 24.24
C SER A 183 6.82 5.65 23.02
N TYR A 184 6.67 6.69 22.19
CA TYR A 184 5.89 6.62 20.95
C TYR A 184 6.53 5.67 19.95
N VAL A 185 7.83 5.84 19.71
CA VAL A 185 8.60 4.97 18.80
C VAL A 185 8.55 3.51 19.28
N ALA A 186 8.66 3.28 20.59
CA ALA A 186 8.54 1.95 21.18
C ALA A 186 7.15 1.34 20.96
N CYS A 187 6.07 2.11 21.14
CA CYS A 187 4.71 1.63 20.90
C CYS A 187 4.49 1.25 19.42
N ILE A 188 4.99 2.05 18.48
CA ILE A 188 4.91 1.71 17.05
C ILE A 188 5.67 0.42 16.77
N ARG A 189 6.93 0.31 17.23
CA ARG A 189 7.75 -0.88 17.01
C ARG A 189 7.13 -2.13 17.60
N GLU A 190 6.58 -2.04 18.82
CA GLU A 190 5.93 -3.17 19.47
C GLU A 190 4.63 -3.56 18.76
N SER A 191 3.87 -2.58 18.28
CA SER A 191 2.67 -2.85 17.48
C SER A 191 3.02 -3.56 16.18
N MET A 192 4.09 -3.14 15.49
CA MET A 192 4.59 -3.82 14.29
C MET A 192 5.16 -5.22 14.57
N ARG A 193 5.61 -5.49 15.81
CA ARG A 193 6.05 -6.81 16.25
C ARG A 193 4.87 -7.75 16.51
N LEU A 194 3.78 -7.23 17.06
CA LEU A 194 2.56 -7.99 17.37
C LEU A 194 1.69 -8.20 16.12
N ASP A 195 1.42 -7.12 15.40
CA ASP A 195 0.60 -7.09 14.19
C ASP A 195 1.47 -6.73 12.99
N LEU A 196 2.13 -7.75 12.45
CA LEU A 196 2.93 -7.57 11.25
C LEU A 196 2.01 -7.23 10.07
N SER A 197 2.28 -6.12 9.39
CA SER A 197 1.47 -5.66 8.25
C SER A 197 1.51 -6.63 7.05
N ALA A 198 2.55 -7.45 6.99
CA ALA A 198 2.68 -8.56 6.05
C ALA A 198 3.09 -9.83 6.83
N PRO A 199 2.14 -10.55 7.46
CA PRO A 199 2.44 -11.76 8.24
C PRO A 199 2.94 -12.91 7.36
N ASN A 200 2.70 -12.83 6.05
CA ASN A 200 3.20 -13.78 5.07
C ASN A 200 4.58 -13.35 4.59
N VAL A 201 5.61 -14.07 5.02
CA VAL A 201 6.91 -14.01 4.32
C VAL A 201 6.68 -14.57 2.92
N PHE A 202 6.96 -13.76 1.88
CA PHE A 202 6.87 -14.21 0.51
C PHE A 202 7.71 -15.48 0.33
N LEU A 203 7.09 -16.54 -0.20
CA LEU A 203 7.78 -17.80 -0.47
C LEU A 203 8.96 -17.52 -1.39
N GLN A 204 10.15 -17.92 -0.96
CA GLN A 204 11.35 -17.84 -1.78
C GLN A 204 11.58 -19.20 -2.43
N LEU A 205 11.79 -19.21 -3.73
CA LEU A 205 12.26 -20.40 -4.45
C LEU A 205 13.78 -20.37 -4.49
N ALA A 206 14.40 -21.50 -4.15
CA ALA A 206 15.82 -21.67 -4.38
C ALA A 206 16.07 -21.69 -5.89
N ARG A 207 17.11 -20.98 -6.34
CA ARG A 207 17.52 -21.00 -7.75
C ARG A 207 17.99 -22.41 -8.10
N GLU A 208 17.47 -22.97 -9.19
CA GLU A 208 18.00 -24.22 -9.74
C GLU A 208 19.47 -24.00 -10.14
N GLY A 209 20.34 -24.91 -9.69
CA GLY A 209 21.79 -24.86 -9.91
C GLY A 209 22.20 -25.25 -11.32
#